data_AF-A0A139P7F0-F1
#
_entry.id   AF-A0A139P7F0-F1
#
_cell.length_a   1.000
_cell.length_b   1.000
_cell.length_c   1.000
_cell.angle_alpha   90.00
_cell.angle_beta   90.00
_cell.angle_gamma   90.00
#
_symmetry.space_group_name_H-M   'P 1'
#
loop_
_entity.id
_entity.type
_entity.pdbx_description
1 polymer ?
#
loop_
_entity_poly.entity_id
_entity_poly.type
_entity_poly.pdbx_seq_one_letter_code
_entity_poly.pdbx_strand_id
1 'polypeptide(L)' 'MFLSSKREPSESQALDIYLEDEEGNLITGMAAETFGNWPEIEYLYIQEGLRE' A
#
# COMPACT_ATOMS: atom_id res chain seq x y z
N MET A 1 10.07 6.67 32.72
CA MET A 1 11.27 6.22 31.98
C MET A 1 10.83 5.96 30.55
N PHE A 2 11.15 6.88 29.63
CA PHE A 2 10.72 6.79 28.23
C PHE A 2 11.68 5.87 27.50
N LEU A 3 11.22 4.70 27.05
CA LEU A 3 11.94 3.90 26.08
C LEU A 3 11.81 4.60 24.72
N SER A 4 12.66 5.59 24.48
CA SER A 4 12.91 6.08 23.13
C SER A 4 13.67 4.97 22.40
N SER A 5 12.91 4.03 21.82
CA SER A 5 13.43 3.16 20.77
C SER A 5 13.98 4.11 19.72
N LYS A 6 15.31 4.09 19.51
CA LYS A 6 15.94 4.70 18.33
C LYS A 6 15.35 3.99 17.10
N ARG A 7 14.14 4.37 16.70
CA ARG A 7 13.67 4.15 15.35
C ARG A 7 14.59 5.01 14.50
N GLU A 8 15.28 4.38 13.55
CA GLU A 8 15.86 5.16 12.47
C GLU A 8 14.73 6.01 11.88
N PRO A 9 14.95 7.30 11.57
CA PRO A 9 13.94 8.10 10.90
C PRO A 9 13.68 7.45 9.54
N SER A 10 12.61 6.66 9.45
CA SER A 10 12.13 6.15 8.19
C SER A 10 11.05 7.09 7.70
N GLU A 11 11.30 7.69 6.55
CA GLU A 11 10.27 8.42 5.81
C GLU A 11 9.30 7.40 5.21
N SER A 12 8.00 7.65 5.35
CA SER A 12 7.00 6.89 4.63
C SER A 12 7.17 7.11 3.14
N GLN A 13 7.23 6.02 2.36
CA GLN A 13 7.20 6.08 0.90
C GLN A 13 6.00 5.31 0.36
N ALA A 14 5.22 5.94 -0.53
CA ALA A 14 4.10 5.30 -1.19
C ALA A 14 4.57 4.14 -2.09
N LEU A 15 3.82 3.03 -2.04
CA LEU A 15 4.04 1.78 -2.77
C LEU A 15 2.73 1.33 -3.39
N ASP A 16 2.15 2.22 -4.18
CA ASP A 16 0.86 1.98 -4.79
C ASP A 16 0.99 1.23 -6.13
N ILE A 17 0.11 0.26 -6.35
CA ILE A 17 0.01 -0.49 -7.61
C ILE A 17 -1.45 -0.52 -8.02
N TYR A 18 -1.74 -0.07 -9.24
CA TYR A 18 -3.09 -0.05 -9.79
C TYR A 18 -3.11 -0.68 -11.18
N LEU A 19 -4.22 -1.32 -11.52
CA LEU A 19 -4.54 -1.78 -12.87
C LEU A 19 -5.86 -1.16 -13.30
N GLU A 20 -5.82 -0.42 -14.40
CA GLU A 20 -6.98 0.18 -15.05
C GLU A 20 -7.30 -0.56 -16.36
N ASP A 21 -8.57 -0.55 -16.76
CA ASP A 21 -8.98 -1.02 -18.09
C ASP A 21 -8.73 0.05 -19.16
N GLU A 22 -9.08 -0.26 -20.41
CA GLU A 22 -8.92 0.66 -21.54
C GLU A 22 -9.79 1.93 -21.42
N GLU A 23 -10.84 1.89 -20.60
CA GLU A 23 -11.74 3.02 -20.31
C GLU A 23 -11.26 3.85 -19.10
N GLY A 24 -10.20 3.40 -18.41
CA GLY A 24 -9.64 4.06 -17.22
C GLY A 24 -10.33 3.65 -15.91
N ASN A 25 -11.14 2.59 -15.88
CA ASN A 25 -11.75 2.11 -14.65
C ASN A 25 -10.77 1.23 -13.85
N LEU A 26 -10.72 1.44 -12.53
CA LEU A 26 -9.91 0.61 -11.63
C LEU A 26 -10.45 -0.83 -11.57
N ILE A 27 -9.64 -1.77 -12.06
CA ILE A 27 -9.93 -3.21 -12.06
C ILE A 27 -9.45 -3.85 -10.76
N THR A 28 -8.23 -3.51 -10.33
CA THR A 28 -7.62 -4.03 -9.11
C THR A 28 -6.50 -3.09 -8.67
N GLY A 29 -6.16 -3.11 -7.40
CA GLY A 29 -5.05 -2.31 -6.91
C GLY A 29 -4.78 -2.48 -5.43
N MET A 30 -3.63 -1.96 -5.03
CA MET A 30 -3.15 -1.90 -3.66
C MET A 30 -2.60 -0.50 -3.41
N ALA A 31 -3.13 0.15 -2.37
CA ALA A 31 -2.51 1.34 -1.80
C ALA A 31 -1.72 0.91 -0.57
N ALA A 32 -0.45 1.29 -0.53
CA ALA A 32 0.46 0.87 0.53
C ALA A 32 1.53 1.92 0.78
N GLU A 33 2.09 1.92 1.98
CA GLU A 33 3.28 2.68 2.30
C GLU A 33 4.39 1.75 2.80
N THR A 34 5.62 2.22 2.78
CA THR A 34 6.74 1.55 3.45
C THR A 34 7.24 2.41 4.60
N PHE A 35 7.41 1.79 5.77
CA PHE A 35 8.03 2.42 6.94
C PHE A 35 9.13 1.51 7.49
N GLY A 36 10.38 1.96 7.39
CA GLY A 36 11.53 1.22 7.92
C GLY A 36 11.72 -0.15 7.25
N ASN A 37 11.48 -0.22 5.93
CA ASN A 37 11.46 -1.43 5.10
C ASN A 37 10.29 -2.39 5.37
N TRP A 38 9.30 -1.98 6.17
CA TRP A 38 8.07 -2.75 6.37
C TRP A 38 6.97 -2.18 5.48
N PRO A 39 6.36 -2.99 4.59
CA PRO A 39 5.18 -2.56 3.86
C PRO A 39 3.96 -2.59 4.77
N GLU A 40 3.16 -1.53 4.71
CA GLU A 40 1.85 -1.40 5.34
C GLU A 40 0.82 -1.24 4.22
N ILE A 41 -0.10 -2.20 4.12
CA ILE A 41 -1.18 -2.16 3.12
C ILE A 41 -2.35 -1.43 3.75
N GLU A 42 -2.73 -0.28 3.18
CA GLU A 42 -3.87 0.49 3.63
C GLU A 42 -5.16 0.00 2.98
N TYR A 43 -5.10 -0.26 1.68
CA TYR A 43 -6.24 -0.72 0.90
C TYR A 43 -5.82 -1.78 -0.11
N LEU A 44 -6.61 -2.84 -0.19
CA LEU A 44 -6.55 -3.83 -1.24
C LEU A 44 -7.92 -3.93 -1.88
N TYR A 45 -7.97 -3.68 -3.19
CA TYR A 45 -9.19 -3.75 -3.98
C TYR A 45 -9.01 -4.73 -5.12
N ILE A 46 -10.00 -5.58 -5.30
CA ILE A 46 -10.13 -6.48 -6.46
C ILE A 46 -11.58 -6.38 -6.91
N GLN A 47 -11.81 -6.07 -8.18
CA GLN A 47 -13.15 -6.09 -8.75
C GLN A 47 -13.79 -7.47 -8.57
N GLU A 48 -15.08 -7.51 -8.25
CA GLU A 48 -15.80 -8.73 -7.88
C GLU A 48 -15.65 -9.85 -8.92
N GLY A 49 -15.72 -9.52 -10.22
CA GLY A 49 -15.60 -10.51 -11.30
C GLY A 49 -14.22 -11.16 -11.45
N LEU A 50 -13.21 -10.69 -10.72
CA LEU A 50 -11.85 -11.26 -10.70
C LEU A 50 -11.55 -12.05 -9.42
N ARG A 51 -12.49 -12.08 -8.47
CA ARG A 51 -12.34 -12.88 -7.26
C ARG A 51 -12.78 -14.31 -7.60
N GLU A 52 -11.86 -15.28 -7.53
CA GLU A 52 -12.17 -16.71 -7.62
C GLU A 52 -12.81 -17.27 -6.35
#